data_AF-L7KPX5-F1
#
_entry.id   AF-L7KPX5-F1
#
_cell.length_a   1.000
_cell.length_b   1.000
_cell.length_c   1.000
_cell.angle_alpha   90.00
_cell.angle_beta   90.00
_cell.angle_gamma   90.00
#
_symmetry.space_group_name_H-M   'P 1'
#
loop_
_entity.id
_entity.type
_entity.pdbx_description
1 polymer ?
#
loop_
_entity_poly.entity_id
_entity_poly.type
_entity_poly.pdbx_seq_one_letter_code
_entity_poly.pdbx_strand_id
1 'polypeptide(L)'
;MAFGVIAMCVALFGVSAGVSSAAPPAQSISPSPAAAPRVLPTDDPFYTPRVPIGGLAPGAVIGSRVVALGTNGTSLPATGTQLLYRTTDAFGAPSSTVTTIISPPGAGRGTPRRMISYHEFYDALGSQCDPSYTLRGGRSSAGAVDTTMIATMVAAGYTVVVPDYEGPNLRWTIGKESAHAALDGIRAAQRFLRISASTPVGLYGYSGGSIPTGFGAELAPSYAPELNLIGATAGGVLVNPRNNLAYVNGAPRWSAVIPALMSVYDDIYDLGIEKFLSPKGTQVLSDIRGECINDFLGKYPNLTDSSLLLPQYPSLLDVPGIPAAMSKNVMGTVGTPRAPMMLGAGDADGRGDGVMLTADVVGLAHTYCTRGLPAAVHVYHGLTHAEALVPWTGDALAYLNDRFAGRPTHRC
;
A
#
# COMPACT_ATOMS: atom_id res chain seq x y z
N MET A 1 -63.65 -38.12 3.32
CA MET A 1 -64.35 -39.25 2.66
C MET A 1 -64.99 -38.67 1.40
N ALA A 2 -64.30 -38.78 0.26
CA ALA A 2 -64.61 -39.73 -0.84
C ALA A 2 -65.84 -39.23 -1.64
N PHE A 3 -65.88 -39.06 -2.95
CA PHE A 3 -65.25 -39.63 -4.15
C PHE A 3 -65.17 -38.49 -5.19
N GLY A 4 -64.47 -38.49 -6.32
CA GLY A 4 -64.09 -39.53 -7.28
C GLY A 4 -63.93 -38.84 -8.65
N VAL A 5 -62.95 -39.30 -9.41
CA VAL A 5 -62.46 -38.76 -10.68
C VAL A 5 -63.46 -38.97 -11.83
N ILE A 6 -63.59 -37.98 -12.74
CA ILE A 6 -63.96 -38.25 -14.15
C ILE A 6 -63.00 -37.47 -15.05
N ALA A 7 -62.20 -38.23 -15.80
CA ALA A 7 -61.30 -37.77 -16.84
C ALA A 7 -62.07 -37.47 -18.13
N MET A 8 -61.76 -36.37 -18.79
CA MET A 8 -62.25 -36.04 -20.12
C MET A 8 -61.03 -35.83 -21.03
N CYS A 9 -60.73 -36.84 -21.85
CA CYS A 9 -59.71 -36.78 -22.89
C CYS A 9 -60.22 -35.88 -24.04
N VAL A 10 -59.60 -34.73 -24.24
CA VAL A 10 -59.76 -33.91 -25.44
C VAL A 10 -58.51 -34.06 -26.28
N ALA A 11 -58.64 -34.74 -27.42
CA ALA A 11 -57.61 -34.81 -28.45
C ALA A 11 -57.67 -33.52 -29.30
N LEU A 12 -56.62 -32.69 -29.20
CA LEU A 12 -56.43 -31.52 -30.07
C LEU A 12 -55.26 -31.80 -31.01
N PHE A 13 -55.59 -31.92 -32.30
CA PHE A 13 -54.63 -31.92 -33.41
C PHE A 13 -53.98 -30.54 -33.52
N GLY A 14 -52.73 -30.43 -33.05
CA GLY A 14 -51.88 -29.25 -33.26
C GLY A 14 -51.05 -29.40 -34.54
N VAL A 15 -51.29 -28.54 -35.51
CA VAL A 15 -50.51 -28.40 -36.74
C VAL A 15 -49.14 -27.80 -36.40
N SER A 16 -48.07 -28.58 -36.55
CA SER A 16 -46.69 -28.11 -36.36
C SER A 16 -46.23 -27.28 -37.56
N ALA A 17 -46.36 -25.95 -37.49
CA ALA A 17 -45.63 -25.06 -38.38
C ALA A 17 -44.17 -24.99 -37.92
N GLY A 18 -43.26 -25.57 -38.71
CA GLY A 18 -41.82 -25.53 -38.46
C GLY A 18 -41.27 -24.12 -38.61
N VAL A 19 -41.08 -23.41 -37.49
CA VAL A 19 -40.30 -22.18 -37.46
C VAL A 19 -38.86 -22.56 -37.16
N SER A 20 -38.00 -22.57 -38.18
CA SER A 20 -36.55 -22.70 -37.99
C SER A 20 -36.02 -21.47 -37.27
N SER A 21 -35.88 -21.56 -35.94
CA SER A 21 -35.11 -20.58 -35.17
C SER A 21 -33.62 -20.84 -35.41
N ALA A 22 -33.01 -20.05 -36.30
CA ALA A 22 -31.56 -20.02 -36.39
C ALA A 22 -31.00 -19.49 -35.06
N ALA A 23 -30.26 -20.33 -34.34
CA ALA A 23 -29.52 -19.91 -33.17
C ALA A 23 -28.50 -18.83 -33.58
N PRO A 24 -28.37 -17.72 -32.84
CA PRO A 24 -27.33 -16.74 -33.12
C PRO A 24 -25.96 -17.43 -33.04
N PRO A 25 -24.99 -17.07 -33.90
CA PRO A 25 -23.68 -17.68 -33.86
C PRO A 25 -23.07 -17.48 -32.47
N ALA A 26 -22.63 -18.58 -31.87
CA ALA A 26 -21.90 -18.56 -30.61
C ALA A 26 -20.71 -17.61 -30.77
N GLN A 27 -20.72 -16.50 -30.03
CA GLN A 27 -19.57 -15.62 -29.95
C GLN A 27 -18.42 -16.45 -29.37
N SER A 28 -17.36 -16.61 -30.13
CA SER A 28 -16.12 -17.22 -29.67
C SER A 28 -15.58 -16.39 -28.51
N ILE A 29 -15.76 -16.89 -27.29
CA ILE A 29 -15.11 -16.34 -26.10
C ILE A 29 -13.62 -16.57 -26.32
N SER A 30 -12.90 -15.51 -26.68
CA SER A 30 -11.43 -15.59 -26.75
C SER A 30 -10.92 -16.02 -25.38
N PRO A 31 -10.02 -17.01 -25.28
CA PRO A 31 -9.49 -17.44 -24.00
C PRO A 31 -8.86 -16.22 -23.30
N SER A 32 -9.19 -16.03 -22.02
CA SER A 32 -8.53 -15.02 -21.19
C SER A 32 -7.02 -15.25 -21.26
N PRO A 33 -6.18 -14.19 -21.35
CA PRO A 33 -4.74 -14.35 -21.36
C PRO A 33 -4.31 -15.20 -20.16
N ALA A 34 -3.49 -16.23 -20.39
CA ALA A 34 -2.95 -17.03 -19.31
C ALA A 34 -2.16 -16.12 -18.35
N ALA A 35 -2.41 -16.27 -17.04
CA ALA A 35 -1.71 -15.50 -16.02
C ALA A 35 -0.21 -15.80 -16.06
N ALA A 36 0.61 -14.77 -15.89
CA ALA A 36 2.06 -14.93 -15.86
C ALA A 36 2.51 -15.85 -14.70
N PRO A 37 3.57 -16.67 -14.88
CA PRO A 37 4.10 -17.51 -13.81
C PRO A 37 4.65 -16.65 -12.66
N ARG A 38 4.47 -17.14 -11.44
CA ARG A 38 4.97 -16.48 -10.23
C ARG A 38 6.47 -16.77 -10.08
N VAL A 39 7.28 -15.75 -10.30
CA VAL A 39 8.73 -15.75 -10.13
C VAL A 39 9.07 -14.68 -9.08
N LEU A 40 10.06 -14.93 -8.24
CA LEU A 40 10.52 -13.95 -7.25
C LEU A 40 10.97 -12.67 -7.96
N PRO A 41 10.67 -11.44 -7.47
CA PRO A 41 10.97 -10.22 -8.22
C PRO A 41 12.44 -10.05 -8.60
N THR A 42 13.37 -10.48 -7.74
CA THR A 42 14.81 -10.46 -8.03
C THR A 42 15.23 -11.37 -9.19
N ASP A 43 14.45 -12.41 -9.47
CA ASP A 43 14.70 -13.37 -10.56
C ASP A 43 13.79 -13.12 -11.78
N ASP A 44 12.88 -12.15 -11.69
CA ASP A 44 11.85 -11.91 -12.68
C ASP A 44 12.21 -10.70 -13.55
N PRO A 45 12.54 -10.90 -14.84
CA PRO A 45 12.99 -9.81 -15.70
C PRO A 45 11.88 -8.79 -16.04
N PHE A 46 10.64 -9.00 -15.57
CA PHE A 46 9.59 -8.00 -15.63
C PHE A 46 9.88 -6.78 -14.73
N TYR A 47 10.64 -6.96 -13.64
CA TYR A 47 10.98 -5.87 -12.71
C TYR A 47 12.14 -4.99 -13.22
N THR A 48 12.81 -5.41 -14.30
CA THR A 48 13.93 -4.70 -14.90
C THR A 48 13.52 -4.03 -16.22
N PRO A 49 13.60 -2.69 -16.34
CA PRO A 49 13.36 -2.01 -17.60
C PRO A 49 14.34 -2.48 -18.69
N ARG A 50 13.80 -2.87 -19.85
CA ARG A 50 14.60 -3.25 -21.03
C ARG A 50 14.86 -2.07 -21.99
N VAL A 51 14.51 -0.86 -21.56
CA VAL A 51 14.64 0.38 -22.33
C VAL A 51 15.20 1.48 -21.42
N PRO A 52 15.91 2.48 -21.96
CA PRO A 52 16.30 3.66 -21.19
C PRO A 52 15.07 4.40 -20.65
N ILE A 53 15.00 4.59 -19.33
CA ILE A 53 13.85 5.22 -18.66
C ILE A 53 14.03 6.72 -18.42
N GLY A 54 15.24 7.26 -18.59
CA GLY A 54 15.58 8.64 -18.22
C GLY A 54 14.77 9.71 -18.97
N GLY A 55 14.40 9.44 -20.22
CA GLY A 55 13.58 10.34 -21.05
C GLY A 55 12.07 10.11 -20.92
N LEU A 56 11.64 9.09 -20.16
CA LEU A 56 10.22 8.82 -19.96
C LEU A 56 9.66 9.75 -18.87
N ALA A 57 8.40 10.16 -19.03
CA ALA A 57 7.69 10.93 -18.02
C ALA A 57 7.35 10.05 -16.78
N PRO A 58 7.31 10.63 -15.56
CA PRO A 58 6.75 9.94 -14.39
C PRO A 58 5.38 9.30 -14.68
N GLY A 59 5.18 8.04 -14.28
CA GLY A 59 3.98 7.26 -14.56
C GLY A 59 3.90 6.67 -15.98
N ALA A 60 4.93 6.82 -16.81
CA ALA A 60 4.98 6.14 -18.11
C ALA A 60 5.02 4.61 -17.92
N VAL A 61 4.10 3.91 -18.59
CA VAL A 61 4.05 2.45 -18.59
C VAL A 61 5.15 1.91 -19.49
N ILE A 62 6.05 1.10 -18.91
CA ILE A 62 7.18 0.44 -19.58
C ILE A 62 6.77 -0.96 -20.03
N GLY A 63 6.03 -1.68 -19.18
CA GLY A 63 5.58 -3.04 -19.45
C GLY A 63 4.28 -3.35 -18.72
N SER A 64 3.56 -4.37 -19.19
CA SER A 64 2.34 -4.84 -18.53
C SER A 64 2.18 -6.35 -18.64
N ARG A 65 1.61 -6.98 -17.61
CA ARG A 65 1.22 -8.39 -17.64
C ARG A 65 -0.05 -8.64 -16.83
N VAL A 66 -0.82 -9.65 -17.23
CA VAL A 66 -1.96 -10.15 -16.45
C VAL A 66 -1.45 -11.17 -15.43
N VAL A 67 -1.93 -11.08 -14.19
CA VAL A 67 -1.58 -11.98 -13.10
C VAL A 67 -2.83 -12.55 -12.44
N ALA A 68 -2.74 -13.79 -11.97
CA ALA A 68 -3.70 -14.36 -11.05
C ALA A 68 -3.45 -13.79 -9.66
N LEU A 69 -4.53 -13.46 -8.96
CA LEU A 69 -4.48 -12.96 -7.60
C LEU A 69 -4.80 -14.09 -6.63
N GLY A 70 -4.21 -14.03 -5.44
CA GLY A 70 -4.45 -15.02 -4.41
C GLY A 70 -3.63 -14.78 -3.15
N THR A 71 -4.00 -15.44 -2.06
CA THR A 71 -3.24 -15.43 -0.80
C THR A 71 -3.31 -16.81 -0.16
N ASN A 72 -2.22 -17.26 0.47
CA ASN A 72 -2.17 -18.53 1.21
C ASN A 72 -2.76 -19.74 0.44
N GLY A 73 -2.43 -19.87 -0.85
CA GLY A 73 -2.92 -20.95 -1.71
C GLY A 73 -4.37 -20.80 -2.19
N THR A 74 -5.08 -19.75 -1.79
CA THR A 74 -6.44 -19.44 -2.24
C THR A 74 -6.39 -18.48 -3.44
N SER A 75 -6.94 -18.91 -4.57
CA SER A 75 -7.11 -18.05 -5.74
C SER A 75 -8.30 -17.11 -5.53
N LEU A 76 -8.11 -15.82 -5.80
CA LEU A 76 -9.24 -14.90 -5.91
C LEU A 76 -9.84 -15.01 -7.32
N PRO A 77 -11.18 -14.93 -7.49
CA PRO A 77 -11.83 -14.95 -8.80
C PRO A 77 -11.71 -13.58 -9.50
N ALA A 78 -10.52 -12.99 -9.45
CA ALA A 78 -10.18 -11.72 -10.07
C ALA A 78 -8.76 -11.80 -10.65
N THR A 79 -8.56 -11.14 -11.80
CA THR A 79 -7.23 -10.96 -12.37
C THR A 79 -6.71 -9.57 -12.02
N GLY A 80 -5.42 -9.49 -11.74
CA GLY A 80 -4.69 -8.24 -11.63
C GLY A 80 -3.99 -7.92 -12.94
N THR A 81 -3.77 -6.64 -13.21
CA THR A 81 -2.78 -6.22 -14.22
C THR A 81 -1.60 -5.57 -13.49
N GLN A 82 -0.42 -6.14 -13.65
CA GLN A 82 0.82 -5.49 -13.22
C GLN A 82 1.35 -4.58 -14.30
N LEU A 83 1.78 -3.39 -13.91
CA LEU A 83 2.48 -2.45 -14.76
C LEU A 83 3.87 -2.20 -14.19
N LEU A 84 4.91 -2.40 -15.00
CA LEU A 84 6.21 -1.78 -14.75
C LEU A 84 6.11 -0.34 -15.25
N TYR A 85 6.41 0.64 -14.40
CA TYR A 85 6.28 2.05 -14.75
C TYR A 85 7.49 2.86 -14.27
N ARG A 86 7.76 3.96 -14.97
CA ARG A 86 8.80 4.92 -14.61
C ARG A 86 8.34 5.75 -13.42
N THR A 87 9.17 5.88 -12.40
CA THR A 87 9.01 6.77 -11.25
C THR A 87 10.28 7.57 -10.96
N THR A 88 10.40 8.16 -9.78
CA THR A 88 11.51 9.01 -9.35
C THR A 88 11.97 8.56 -7.97
N ASP A 89 13.27 8.33 -7.78
CA ASP A 89 13.80 7.90 -6.49
C ASP A 89 13.85 9.04 -5.44
N ALA A 90 14.37 8.75 -4.24
CA ALA A 90 14.51 9.72 -3.16
C ALA A 90 15.39 10.94 -3.50
N PHE A 91 16.28 10.82 -4.50
CA PHE A 91 17.26 11.82 -4.91
C PHE A 91 16.86 12.58 -6.18
N GLY A 92 15.71 12.26 -6.78
CA GLY A 92 15.23 12.89 -8.00
C GLY A 92 15.68 12.18 -9.29
N ALA A 93 16.37 11.05 -9.20
CA ALA A 93 16.81 10.29 -10.36
C ALA A 93 15.67 9.40 -10.93
N PRO A 94 15.66 9.13 -12.24
CA PRO A 94 14.73 8.19 -12.84
C PRO A 94 14.87 6.79 -12.23
N SER A 95 13.75 6.22 -11.80
CA SER A 95 13.65 4.85 -11.29
C SER A 95 12.44 4.13 -11.92
N SER A 96 12.24 2.87 -11.61
CA SER A 96 11.06 2.11 -12.03
C SER A 96 10.62 1.16 -10.93
N THR A 97 9.32 0.96 -10.81
CA THR A 97 8.74 -0.04 -9.91
C THR A 97 7.45 -0.60 -10.51
N VAL A 98 6.79 -1.52 -9.79
CA VAL A 98 5.58 -2.20 -10.23
C VAL A 98 4.36 -1.68 -9.48
N THR A 99 3.22 -1.65 -10.16
CA THR A 99 1.91 -1.49 -9.52
C THR A 99 0.95 -2.55 -10.02
N THR A 100 0.11 -3.07 -9.13
CA THR A 100 -0.96 -4.01 -9.46
C THR A 100 -2.31 -3.29 -9.49
N ILE A 101 -2.98 -3.35 -10.63
CA ILE A 101 -4.33 -2.81 -10.82
C ILE A 101 -5.33 -3.94 -10.70
N ILE A 102 -6.33 -3.75 -9.85
CA ILE A 102 -7.41 -4.70 -9.63
C ILE A 102 -8.72 -3.96 -9.87
N SER A 103 -9.44 -4.36 -10.92
CA SER A 103 -10.69 -3.72 -11.32
C SER A 103 -11.89 -4.58 -10.91
N PRO A 104 -13.04 -3.95 -10.60
CA PRO A 104 -14.29 -4.69 -10.40
C PRO A 104 -14.64 -5.52 -11.64
N PRO A 105 -15.27 -6.70 -11.46
CA PRO A 105 -15.74 -7.51 -12.58
C PRO A 105 -16.61 -6.69 -13.56
N GLY A 106 -16.40 -6.90 -14.86
CA GLY A 106 -17.16 -6.20 -15.91
C GLY A 106 -16.73 -4.75 -16.17
N ALA A 107 -15.81 -4.18 -15.39
CA ALA A 107 -15.30 -2.83 -15.66
C ALA A 107 -14.35 -2.84 -16.87
N GLY A 108 -14.79 -2.30 -18.02
CA GLY A 108 -13.97 -2.12 -19.22
C GLY A 108 -13.03 -0.91 -19.15
N ARG A 109 -11.98 -0.87 -19.98
CA ARG A 109 -11.14 0.33 -20.16
C ARG A 109 -11.98 1.52 -20.64
N GLY A 110 -11.62 2.73 -20.23
CA GLY A 110 -12.34 3.96 -20.55
C GLY A 110 -13.60 4.22 -19.71
N THR A 111 -14.01 3.29 -18.85
CA THR A 111 -15.16 3.49 -17.94
C THR A 111 -14.74 4.39 -16.76
N PRO A 112 -15.48 5.48 -16.45
CA PRO A 112 -15.25 6.26 -15.24
C PRO A 112 -15.31 5.38 -13.99
N ARG A 113 -14.36 5.58 -13.06
CA ARG A 113 -14.18 4.74 -11.87
C ARG A 113 -13.91 5.58 -10.64
N ARG A 114 -14.25 5.05 -9.47
CA ARG A 114 -13.65 5.48 -8.21
C ARG A 114 -12.38 4.67 -8.03
N MET A 115 -11.25 5.34 -7.82
CA MET A 115 -9.98 4.67 -7.67
C MET A 115 -9.46 4.82 -6.24
N ILE A 116 -8.95 3.75 -5.65
CA ILE A 116 -8.21 3.81 -4.39
C ILE A 116 -6.77 3.41 -4.69
N SER A 117 -5.81 4.28 -4.34
CA SER A 117 -4.41 3.90 -4.19
C SER A 117 -4.26 3.28 -2.81
N TYR A 118 -4.14 1.96 -2.77
CA TYR A 118 -4.01 1.18 -1.54
C TYR A 118 -2.54 0.92 -1.29
N HIS A 119 -2.06 1.32 -0.12
CA HIS A 119 -0.67 1.15 0.26
C HIS A 119 -0.57 0.07 1.35
N GLU A 120 -0.12 -1.13 0.95
CA GLU A 120 0.12 -2.26 1.87
C GLU A 120 1.23 -1.91 2.88
N PHE A 121 1.18 -2.44 4.09
CA PHE A 121 2.24 -2.24 5.10
C PHE A 121 3.25 -3.40 5.05
N TYR A 122 3.92 -3.55 3.91
CA TYR A 122 4.78 -4.71 3.68
C TYR A 122 6.16 -4.61 4.35
N ASP A 123 6.60 -3.38 4.67
CA ASP A 123 7.73 -3.06 5.55
C ASP A 123 8.96 -3.93 5.30
N ALA A 124 9.42 -3.93 4.04
CA ALA A 124 10.26 -5.00 3.54
C ALA A 124 11.75 -4.70 3.57
N LEU A 125 12.52 -5.78 3.75
CA LEU A 125 13.95 -5.81 3.50
C LEU A 125 14.31 -6.83 2.40
N GLY A 126 13.33 -7.53 1.83
CA GLY A 126 13.48 -8.50 0.74
C GLY A 126 12.38 -8.41 -0.32
N SER A 127 12.69 -8.80 -1.56
CA SER A 127 11.78 -8.65 -2.71
C SER A 127 10.61 -9.63 -2.69
N GLN A 128 10.70 -10.72 -1.93
CA GLN A 128 9.58 -11.63 -1.69
C GLN A 128 8.41 -10.96 -0.95
N CYS A 129 8.65 -9.77 -0.39
CA CYS A 129 7.66 -9.01 0.36
C CYS A 129 6.93 -7.98 -0.51
N ASP A 130 7.38 -7.74 -1.76
CA ASP A 130 6.77 -6.76 -2.65
C ASP A 130 5.27 -7.05 -2.84
N PRO A 131 4.38 -6.04 -2.72
CA PRO A 131 2.94 -6.20 -2.93
C PRO A 131 2.58 -6.90 -4.25
N SER A 132 3.28 -6.55 -5.33
CA SER A 132 3.11 -7.20 -6.63
C SER A 132 3.41 -8.70 -6.62
N TYR A 133 4.28 -9.19 -5.73
CA TYR A 133 4.56 -10.61 -5.58
C TYR A 133 3.59 -11.28 -4.59
N THR A 134 3.34 -10.66 -3.45
CA THR A 134 2.50 -11.19 -2.36
C THR A 134 1.04 -11.31 -2.77
N LEU A 135 0.50 -10.34 -3.52
CA LEU A 135 -0.89 -10.35 -4.05
C LEU A 135 -1.19 -11.51 -5.00
N ARG A 136 -0.15 -12.12 -5.56
CA ARG A 136 -0.32 -13.30 -6.41
C ARG A 136 -0.46 -14.55 -5.54
N GLY A 137 -0.10 -14.50 -4.26
CA GLY A 137 0.03 -15.62 -3.31
C GLY A 137 1.48 -15.94 -2.91
N GLY A 138 2.38 -14.96 -3.03
CA GLY A 138 3.77 -15.07 -2.55
C GLY A 138 3.82 -15.13 -1.02
N ARG A 139 4.98 -15.50 -0.45
CA ARG A 139 5.13 -15.62 1.01
C ARG A 139 5.14 -14.24 1.67
N SER A 140 4.01 -13.82 2.23
CA SER A 140 3.94 -12.72 3.19
C SER A 140 2.82 -12.97 4.19
N SER A 141 3.13 -12.87 5.48
CA SER A 141 2.15 -12.94 6.56
C SER A 141 1.37 -11.64 6.77
N ALA A 142 1.85 -10.50 6.22
CA ALA A 142 1.08 -9.24 6.18
C ALA A 142 0.03 -9.27 5.05
N GLY A 143 0.36 -9.90 3.93
CA GLY A 143 -0.44 -9.86 2.71
C GLY A 143 -1.85 -10.44 2.83
N ALA A 144 -2.16 -11.28 3.83
CA ALA A 144 -3.51 -11.84 4.00
C ALA A 144 -4.55 -10.80 4.45
N VAL A 145 -4.17 -9.89 5.36
CA VAL A 145 -5.04 -8.81 5.83
C VAL A 145 -5.27 -7.82 4.69
N ASP A 146 -4.19 -7.39 4.04
CA ASP A 146 -4.25 -6.47 2.89
C ASP A 146 -5.07 -7.04 1.73
N THR A 147 -4.86 -8.31 1.37
CA THR A 147 -5.62 -8.98 0.30
C THR A 147 -7.13 -8.98 0.58
N THR A 148 -7.53 -9.17 1.84
CA THR A 148 -8.95 -9.16 2.23
C THR A 148 -9.55 -7.76 2.12
N MET A 149 -8.81 -6.73 2.52
CA MET A 149 -9.24 -5.33 2.40
C MET A 149 -9.35 -4.90 0.94
N ILE A 150 -8.36 -5.24 0.13
CA ILE A 150 -8.35 -5.00 -1.31
C ILE A 150 -9.55 -5.69 -1.98
N ALA A 151 -9.80 -6.96 -1.66
CA ALA A 151 -10.96 -7.69 -2.19
C ALA A 151 -12.29 -7.02 -1.81
N THR A 152 -12.40 -6.52 -0.57
CA THR A 152 -13.58 -5.79 -0.09
C THR A 152 -13.79 -4.49 -0.85
N MET A 153 -12.73 -3.70 -1.09
CA MET A 153 -12.81 -2.47 -1.88
C MET A 153 -13.19 -2.75 -3.34
N VAL A 154 -12.62 -3.79 -3.95
CA VAL A 154 -12.97 -4.18 -5.32
C VAL A 154 -14.43 -4.63 -5.40
N ALA A 155 -14.92 -5.40 -4.42
CA ALA A 155 -16.32 -5.79 -4.33
C ALA A 155 -17.27 -4.60 -4.13
N ALA A 156 -16.81 -3.54 -3.44
CA ALA A 156 -17.53 -2.28 -3.30
C ALA A 156 -17.48 -1.40 -4.58
N GLY A 157 -16.87 -1.87 -5.66
CA GLY A 157 -16.84 -1.19 -6.96
C GLY A 157 -15.65 -0.25 -7.18
N TYR A 158 -14.64 -0.29 -6.30
CA TYR A 158 -13.42 0.48 -6.48
C TYR A 158 -12.46 -0.22 -7.46
N THR A 159 -11.82 0.57 -8.33
CA THR A 159 -10.55 0.15 -8.92
C THR A 159 -9.45 0.39 -7.91
N VAL A 160 -8.76 -0.68 -7.51
CA VAL A 160 -7.68 -0.59 -6.53
C VAL A 160 -6.33 -0.64 -7.27
N VAL A 161 -5.43 0.27 -6.90
CA VAL A 161 -4.07 0.37 -7.43
C VAL A 161 -3.12 0.16 -6.25
N VAL A 162 -2.27 -0.86 -6.33
CA VAL A 162 -1.36 -1.27 -5.25
C VAL A 162 0.08 -1.13 -5.75
N PRO A 163 0.79 -0.04 -5.42
CA PRO A 163 2.17 0.17 -5.84
C PRO A 163 3.18 -0.51 -4.90
N ASP A 164 4.26 -1.03 -5.47
CA ASP A 164 5.47 -1.40 -4.73
C ASP A 164 6.26 -0.11 -4.43
N TYR A 165 5.81 0.62 -3.40
CA TYR A 165 6.22 1.99 -3.15
C TYR A 165 7.64 2.15 -2.58
N GLU A 166 8.20 1.11 -1.98
CA GLU A 166 9.59 1.08 -1.49
C GLU A 166 10.60 0.97 -2.65
N GLY A 167 10.11 0.81 -3.88
CA GLY A 167 10.92 0.76 -5.09
C GLY A 167 11.75 -0.53 -5.21
N PRO A 168 12.60 -0.64 -6.23
CA PRO A 168 13.36 -1.85 -6.50
C PRO A 168 14.41 -2.18 -5.44
N ASN A 169 14.73 -1.23 -4.56
CA ASN A 169 15.72 -1.36 -3.50
C ASN A 169 15.09 -1.49 -2.11
N LEU A 170 13.77 -1.60 -2.00
CA LEU A 170 13.06 -1.86 -0.72
C LEU A 170 13.40 -0.80 0.35
N ARG A 171 13.38 0.46 -0.06
CA ARG A 171 13.73 1.63 0.75
C ARG A 171 12.59 2.01 1.69
N TRP A 172 12.24 1.10 2.58
CA TRP A 172 11.23 1.29 3.61
C TRP A 172 11.51 2.55 4.45
N THR A 173 10.46 3.30 4.82
CA THR A 173 10.52 4.60 5.52
C THR A 173 11.03 5.80 4.71
N ILE A 174 11.45 5.63 3.46
CA ILE A 174 11.94 6.73 2.63
C ILE A 174 10.76 7.45 1.95
N GLY A 175 10.22 8.44 2.65
CA GLY A 175 8.93 9.06 2.32
C GLY A 175 8.82 9.65 0.92
N LYS A 176 9.87 10.33 0.43
CA LYS A 176 9.85 10.92 -0.93
C LYS A 176 9.78 9.87 -2.03
N GLU A 177 10.55 8.80 -1.92
CA GLU A 177 10.56 7.70 -2.89
C GLU A 177 9.21 6.99 -2.89
N SER A 178 8.68 6.68 -1.69
CA SER A 178 7.36 6.07 -1.53
C SER A 178 6.23 6.91 -2.11
N ALA A 179 6.27 8.21 -1.91
CA ALA A 179 5.29 9.14 -2.48
C ALA A 179 5.36 9.21 -4.01
N HIS A 180 6.56 9.31 -4.59
CA HIS A 180 6.72 9.33 -6.04
C HIS A 180 6.18 8.05 -6.67
N ALA A 181 6.56 6.89 -6.12
CA ALA A 181 6.08 5.60 -6.58
C ALA A 181 4.55 5.53 -6.51
N ALA A 182 3.94 5.86 -5.37
CA ALA A 182 2.49 5.82 -5.24
C ALA A 182 1.75 6.74 -6.23
N LEU A 183 2.17 7.99 -6.36
CA LEU A 183 1.55 8.95 -7.28
C LEU A 183 1.74 8.58 -8.76
N ASP A 184 2.92 8.06 -9.11
CA ASP A 184 3.20 7.59 -10.47
C ASP A 184 2.51 6.27 -10.78
N GLY A 185 2.24 5.42 -9.78
CA GLY A 185 1.39 4.24 -9.90
C GLY A 185 -0.04 4.61 -10.29
N ILE A 186 -0.60 5.67 -9.70
CA ILE A 186 -1.90 6.23 -10.10
C ILE A 186 -1.86 6.71 -11.55
N ARG A 187 -0.83 7.49 -11.94
CA ARG A 187 -0.65 7.95 -13.34
C ARG A 187 -0.57 6.79 -14.33
N ALA A 188 0.23 5.77 -14.01
CA ALA A 188 0.39 4.58 -14.82
C ALA A 188 -0.94 3.84 -14.99
N ALA A 189 -1.70 3.68 -13.90
CA ALA A 189 -3.02 3.07 -13.92
C ALA A 189 -4.01 3.88 -14.76
N GLN A 190 -4.09 5.20 -14.57
CA GLN A 190 -4.98 6.06 -15.36
C GLN A 190 -4.66 5.96 -16.87
N ARG A 191 -3.37 6.01 -17.23
CA ARG A 191 -2.91 5.87 -18.62
C ARG A 191 -3.27 4.50 -19.21
N PHE A 192 -2.98 3.42 -18.49
CA PHE A 192 -3.24 2.06 -18.96
C PHE A 192 -4.74 1.78 -19.13
N LEU A 193 -5.55 2.26 -18.18
CA LEU A 193 -7.00 2.11 -18.21
C LEU A 193 -7.69 3.09 -19.17
N ARG A 194 -6.94 4.05 -19.73
CA ARG A 194 -7.42 5.10 -20.65
C ARG A 194 -8.54 5.94 -20.01
N ILE A 195 -8.35 6.30 -18.75
CA ILE A 195 -9.27 7.15 -17.97
C ILE A 195 -8.63 8.51 -17.72
N SER A 196 -9.45 9.52 -17.44
CA SER A 196 -8.99 10.89 -17.22
C SER A 196 -8.10 11.02 -15.99
N ALA A 197 -7.12 11.93 -16.02
CA ALA A 197 -6.36 12.34 -14.83
C ALA A 197 -7.27 12.94 -13.73
N SER A 198 -8.43 13.48 -14.14
CA SER A 198 -9.46 13.98 -13.24
C SER A 198 -10.31 12.89 -12.58
N THR A 199 -10.04 11.61 -12.85
CA THR A 199 -10.70 10.49 -12.16
C THR A 199 -10.48 10.65 -10.65
N PRO A 200 -11.54 10.65 -9.81
CA PRO A 200 -11.39 10.76 -8.36
C PRO A 200 -10.53 9.62 -7.79
N VAL A 201 -9.53 9.97 -6.99
CA VAL A 201 -8.64 9.02 -6.32
C VAL A 201 -8.59 9.27 -4.81
N GLY A 202 -8.83 8.22 -4.02
CA GLY A 202 -8.56 8.21 -2.58
C GLY A 202 -7.21 7.55 -2.29
N LEU A 203 -6.45 8.08 -1.33
CA LEU A 203 -5.26 7.39 -0.81
C LEU A 203 -5.60 6.68 0.50
N TYR A 204 -5.18 5.43 0.65
CA TYR A 204 -5.46 4.60 1.81
C TYR A 204 -4.20 3.85 2.25
N GLY A 205 -3.81 3.96 3.52
CA GLY A 205 -2.73 3.17 4.07
C GLY A 205 -2.66 3.20 5.59
N TYR A 206 -2.22 2.10 6.18
CA TYR A 206 -2.04 1.92 7.62
C TYR A 206 -0.60 1.54 7.92
N SER A 207 -0.07 1.84 9.11
CA SER A 207 1.29 1.47 9.52
C SER A 207 2.33 1.93 8.49
N GLY A 208 3.16 1.05 7.92
CA GLY A 208 4.05 1.37 6.82
C GLY A 208 3.37 2.00 5.60
N GLY A 209 2.16 1.53 5.27
CA GLY A 209 1.34 2.11 4.21
C GLY A 209 0.93 3.57 4.46
N SER A 210 1.03 4.05 5.70
CA SER A 210 0.84 5.49 6.01
C SER A 210 1.92 6.37 5.37
N ILE A 211 3.11 5.84 5.10
CA ILE A 211 4.26 6.58 4.54
C ILE A 211 3.95 7.11 3.12
N PRO A 212 3.69 6.27 2.11
CA PRO A 212 3.28 6.75 0.78
C PRO A 212 1.95 7.52 0.81
N THR A 213 1.06 7.22 1.75
CA THR A 213 -0.22 7.93 1.90
C THR A 213 0.00 9.38 2.31
N GLY A 214 0.76 9.61 3.39
CA GLY A 214 1.02 10.95 3.93
C GLY A 214 1.96 11.76 3.07
N PHE A 215 3.15 11.22 2.76
CA PHE A 215 4.10 11.91 1.89
C PHE A 215 3.54 12.10 0.48
N GLY A 216 2.77 11.14 -0.04
CA GLY A 216 2.06 11.27 -1.32
C GLY A 216 1.05 12.41 -1.30
N ALA A 217 0.27 12.54 -0.23
CA ALA A 217 -0.64 13.67 -0.06
C ALA A 217 0.11 15.01 0.01
N GLU A 218 1.23 15.08 0.74
CA GLU A 218 2.05 16.29 0.87
C GLU A 218 2.73 16.71 -0.44
N LEU A 219 3.23 15.76 -1.23
CA LEU A 219 3.98 16.02 -2.45
C LEU A 219 3.10 16.13 -3.69
N ALA A 220 1.89 15.57 -3.70
CA ALA A 220 0.98 15.66 -4.84
C ALA A 220 0.81 17.10 -5.35
N PRO A 221 0.72 18.14 -4.51
CA PRO A 221 0.56 19.50 -4.99
C PRO A 221 1.67 20.03 -5.90
N SER A 222 2.91 19.59 -5.68
CA SER A 222 4.08 20.01 -6.46
C SER A 222 4.54 18.96 -7.47
N TYR A 223 4.36 17.67 -7.16
CA TYR A 223 4.85 16.55 -7.98
C TYR A 223 3.82 16.01 -8.97
N ALA A 224 2.55 15.94 -8.56
CA ALA A 224 1.45 15.39 -9.35
C ALA A 224 0.19 16.25 -9.26
N PRO A 225 0.27 17.55 -9.62
CA PRO A 225 -0.82 18.48 -9.38
C PRO A 225 -2.09 18.18 -10.19
N GLU A 226 -1.96 17.43 -11.28
CA GLU A 226 -3.04 17.04 -12.17
C GLU A 226 -3.91 15.89 -11.64
N LEU A 227 -3.46 15.17 -10.60
CA LEU A 227 -4.23 14.09 -10.00
C LEU A 227 -5.37 14.63 -9.14
N ASN A 228 -6.59 14.16 -9.40
CA ASN A 228 -7.77 14.49 -8.60
C ASN A 228 -7.83 13.65 -7.32
N LEU A 229 -6.96 13.98 -6.35
CA LEU A 229 -6.98 13.38 -5.03
C LEU A 229 -8.15 13.95 -4.21
N ILE A 230 -9.15 13.13 -3.90
CA ILE A 230 -10.37 13.56 -3.19
C ILE A 230 -10.24 13.45 -1.66
N GLY A 231 -9.24 12.73 -1.18
CA GLY A 231 -8.93 12.57 0.23
C GLY A 231 -7.84 11.53 0.47
N ALA A 232 -7.22 11.59 1.64
CA ALA A 232 -6.25 10.60 2.09
C ALA A 232 -6.56 10.15 3.52
N THR A 233 -6.45 8.84 3.77
CA THR A 233 -6.67 8.24 5.09
C THR A 233 -5.43 7.45 5.50
N ALA A 234 -4.75 7.94 6.53
CA ALA A 234 -3.52 7.33 7.07
C ALA A 234 -3.72 6.93 8.53
N GLY A 235 -3.46 5.68 8.90
CA GLY A 235 -3.57 5.20 10.29
C GLY A 235 -2.27 4.59 10.78
N GLY A 236 -2.05 4.56 12.11
CA GLY A 236 -0.79 4.06 12.68
C GLY A 236 0.41 4.80 12.08
N VAL A 237 0.35 6.13 12.07
CA VAL A 237 1.19 6.95 11.19
C VAL A 237 2.61 7.12 11.73
N LEU A 238 3.60 6.77 10.91
CA LEU A 238 5.01 7.08 11.18
C LEU A 238 5.31 8.54 10.82
N VAL A 239 5.14 9.44 11.79
CA VAL A 239 5.36 10.88 11.57
C VAL A 239 6.83 11.25 11.67
N ASN A 240 7.52 10.79 12.71
CA ASN A 240 8.91 11.13 12.97
C ASN A 240 9.71 9.88 13.41
N PRO A 241 10.51 9.29 12.51
CA PRO A 241 11.30 8.10 12.81
C PRO A 241 12.23 8.24 14.04
N ARG A 242 12.72 9.45 14.33
CA ARG A 242 13.60 9.69 15.48
C ARG A 242 12.87 9.56 16.81
N ASN A 243 11.65 10.06 16.90
CA ASN A 243 10.83 9.95 18.11
C ASN A 243 10.43 8.48 18.34
N ASN A 244 10.06 7.78 17.25
CA ASN A 244 9.73 6.36 17.28
C ASN A 244 10.87 5.49 17.81
N LEU A 245 12.14 5.75 17.46
CA LEU A 245 13.28 4.96 17.96
C LEU A 245 13.27 4.86 19.49
N ALA A 246 13.14 6.00 20.17
CA ALA A 246 13.10 6.02 21.64
C ALA A 246 11.91 5.25 22.20
N TYR A 247 10.78 5.26 21.50
CA TYR A 247 9.56 4.58 21.92
C TYR A 247 9.64 3.05 21.76
N VAL A 248 10.23 2.56 20.66
CA VAL A 248 10.37 1.12 20.41
C VAL A 248 11.62 0.49 21.06
N ASN A 249 12.55 1.31 21.55
CA ASN A 249 13.77 0.84 22.21
C ASN A 249 13.45 0.07 23.50
N GLY A 250 13.78 -1.22 23.50
CA GLY A 250 13.45 -2.15 24.59
C GLY A 250 12.02 -2.69 24.54
N ALA A 251 11.23 -2.39 23.51
CA ALA A 251 9.88 -2.92 23.38
C ALA A 251 9.89 -4.45 23.21
N PRO A 252 8.95 -5.20 23.82
CA PRO A 252 8.95 -6.67 23.75
C PRO A 252 8.82 -7.26 22.35
N ARG A 253 8.16 -6.55 21.44
CA ARG A 253 7.88 -7.04 20.08
C ARG A 253 8.47 -6.16 18.99
N TRP A 254 8.30 -4.84 19.12
CA TRP A 254 8.56 -3.87 18.06
C TRP A 254 10.01 -3.35 18.02
N SER A 255 10.85 -3.74 18.98
CA SER A 255 12.26 -3.34 19.00
C SER A 255 13.06 -3.82 17.78
N ALA A 256 12.57 -4.84 17.05
CA ALA A 256 13.18 -5.31 15.81
C ALA A 256 13.05 -4.31 14.63
N VAL A 257 12.25 -3.25 14.77
CA VAL A 257 12.22 -2.12 13.83
C VAL A 257 13.55 -1.36 13.82
N ILE A 258 14.26 -1.29 14.95
CA ILE A 258 15.54 -0.57 15.06
C ILE A 258 16.59 -1.09 14.06
N PRO A 259 16.94 -2.39 14.04
CA PRO A 259 17.90 -2.90 13.07
C PRO A 259 17.38 -2.84 11.62
N ALA A 260 16.07 -2.87 11.38
CA ALA A 260 15.51 -2.69 10.05
C ALA A 260 15.75 -1.25 9.52
N LEU A 261 15.54 -0.23 10.37
CA LEU A 261 15.89 1.16 10.07
C LEU A 261 17.39 1.29 9.82
N MET A 262 18.24 0.68 10.67
CA MET A 262 19.69 0.66 10.45
C MET A 262 20.03 0.16 9.04
N SER A 263 19.43 -0.95 8.60
CA SER A 263 19.69 -1.52 7.26
C SER A 263 19.31 -0.57 6.14
N VAL A 264 18.12 0.04 6.19
CA VAL A 264 17.64 0.89 5.09
C VAL A 264 18.42 2.22 5.03
N TYR A 265 18.65 2.84 6.18
CA TYR A 265 19.37 4.11 6.24
C TYR A 265 20.84 3.97 5.86
N ASP A 266 21.45 2.83 6.18
CA ASP A 266 22.79 2.49 5.73
C ASP A 266 22.87 2.33 4.21
N ASP A 267 21.98 1.53 3.62
CA ASP A 267 21.94 1.28 2.16
C ASP A 267 21.75 2.58 1.36
N ILE A 268 20.76 3.39 1.70
CA ILE A 268 20.41 4.56 0.89
C ILE A 268 21.38 5.74 1.07
N TYR A 269 22.04 5.87 2.22
CA TYR A 269 22.92 7.02 2.51
C TYR A 269 24.41 6.66 2.64
N ASP A 270 24.79 5.41 2.39
CA ASP A 270 26.18 4.93 2.43
C ASP A 270 26.89 5.30 3.75
N LEU A 271 26.26 4.94 4.88
CA LEU A 271 26.73 5.36 6.21
C LEU A 271 27.87 4.47 6.74
N GLY A 272 27.96 3.23 6.24
CA GLY A 272 28.90 2.21 6.66
C GLY A 272 28.61 1.77 8.09
N ILE A 273 27.36 1.45 8.39
CA ILE A 273 26.88 1.24 9.76
C ILE A 273 27.59 0.08 10.46
N GLU A 274 28.16 -0.86 9.71
CA GLU A 274 28.91 -2.02 10.20
C GLU A 274 30.04 -1.64 11.14
N LYS A 275 30.68 -0.48 10.95
CA LYS A 275 31.79 -0.01 11.82
C LYS A 275 31.34 0.36 13.24
N PHE A 276 30.03 0.50 13.46
CA PHE A 276 29.43 0.91 14.72
C PHE A 276 28.69 -0.22 15.44
N LEU A 277 28.57 -1.39 14.81
CA LEU A 277 27.81 -2.52 15.37
C LEU A 277 28.59 -3.28 16.44
N SER A 278 27.87 -3.73 17.46
CA SER A 278 28.35 -4.80 18.34
C SER A 278 28.32 -6.15 17.61
N PRO A 279 28.97 -7.21 18.13
CA PRO A 279 28.81 -8.55 17.56
C PRO A 279 27.34 -9.02 17.45
N LYS A 280 26.52 -8.64 18.44
CA LYS A 280 25.07 -8.90 18.42
C LYS A 280 24.38 -8.08 17.33
N GLY A 281 24.74 -6.81 17.16
CA GLY A 281 24.23 -5.96 16.09
C GLY A 281 24.53 -6.54 14.70
N THR A 282 25.76 -6.97 14.47
CA THR A 282 26.17 -7.63 13.23
C THR A 282 25.35 -8.89 12.94
N GLN A 283 25.16 -9.73 13.96
CA GLN A 283 24.34 -10.93 13.83
C GLN A 283 22.87 -10.59 13.49
N VAL A 284 22.24 -9.72 14.28
CA VAL A 284 20.83 -9.36 14.10
C VAL A 284 20.60 -8.71 12.73
N LEU A 285 21.48 -7.79 12.31
CA LEU A 285 21.37 -7.13 11.01
C LEU A 285 21.52 -8.14 9.87
N SER A 286 22.44 -9.09 9.98
CA SER A 286 22.58 -10.19 9.01
C SER A 286 21.35 -11.09 8.97
N ASP A 287 20.71 -11.35 10.11
CA ASP A 287 19.57 -12.27 10.22
C ASP A 287 18.26 -11.70 9.65
N ILE A 288 18.13 -10.37 9.57
CA ILE A 288 16.89 -9.71 9.10
C ILE A 288 17.01 -9.15 7.68
N ARG A 289 18.24 -8.93 7.18
CA ARG A 289 18.47 -8.46 5.80
C ARG A 289 17.82 -9.45 4.84
N GLY A 290 17.01 -8.96 3.92
CA GLY A 290 16.30 -9.83 2.99
C GLY A 290 15.01 -10.44 3.53
N GLU A 291 14.54 -10.11 4.75
CA GLU A 291 13.31 -10.70 5.31
C GLU A 291 12.09 -9.74 5.22
N CYS A 292 10.89 -10.30 5.38
CA CYS A 292 9.67 -9.52 5.56
C CYS A 292 9.46 -9.19 7.04
N ILE A 293 8.78 -8.07 7.36
CA ILE A 293 8.68 -7.58 8.74
C ILE A 293 8.22 -8.64 9.75
N ASN A 294 7.19 -9.40 9.41
CA ASN A 294 6.63 -10.42 10.29
C ASN A 294 7.55 -11.63 10.52
N ASP A 295 8.56 -11.84 9.67
CA ASP A 295 9.54 -12.92 9.82
C ASP A 295 10.60 -12.55 10.89
N PHE A 296 10.76 -11.25 11.21
CA PHE A 296 11.68 -10.78 12.25
C PHE A 296 11.02 -10.12 13.47
N LEU A 297 9.75 -9.70 13.39
CA LEU A 297 9.03 -9.15 14.54
C LEU A 297 8.92 -10.18 15.68
N GLY A 298 9.27 -9.77 16.91
CA GLY A 298 9.25 -10.64 18.09
C GLY A 298 10.34 -11.72 18.14
N LYS A 299 11.12 -11.94 17.07
CA LYS A 299 12.28 -12.85 17.06
C LYS A 299 13.39 -12.38 17.99
N TYR A 300 13.52 -11.06 18.14
CA TYR A 300 14.47 -10.42 19.05
C TYR A 300 13.72 -9.49 20.02
N PRO A 301 13.16 -10.04 21.12
CA PRO A 301 12.41 -9.23 22.07
C PRO A 301 13.35 -8.30 22.86
N ASN A 302 12.85 -7.11 23.19
CA ASN A 302 13.53 -6.13 24.04
C ASN A 302 14.92 -5.71 23.51
N LEU A 303 15.11 -5.63 22.19
CA LEU A 303 16.34 -5.05 21.64
C LEU A 303 16.45 -3.58 22.03
N THR A 304 17.67 -3.19 22.42
CA THR A 304 18.03 -1.79 22.62
C THR A 304 19.13 -1.39 21.65
N ASP A 305 19.20 -0.10 21.31
CA ASP A 305 20.31 0.51 20.55
C ASP A 305 21.66 0.09 21.15
N SER A 306 21.81 0.23 22.46
CA SER A 306 23.01 -0.12 23.22
C SER A 306 23.40 -1.60 23.15
N SER A 307 22.46 -2.49 22.82
CA SER A 307 22.75 -3.91 22.60
C SER A 307 23.22 -4.21 21.18
N LEU A 308 22.87 -3.36 20.21
CA LEU A 308 23.17 -3.50 18.79
C LEU A 308 24.44 -2.72 18.39
N LEU A 309 24.82 -1.70 19.15
CA LEU A 309 25.93 -0.80 18.83
C LEU A 309 27.13 -1.00 19.77
N LEU A 310 28.30 -0.52 19.34
CA LEU A 310 29.50 -0.47 20.18
C LEU A 310 29.28 0.47 21.38
N PRO A 311 29.95 0.25 22.54
CA PRO A 311 29.71 0.99 23.77
C PRO A 311 29.83 2.52 23.66
N GLN A 312 30.64 3.03 22.73
CA GLN A 312 30.79 4.47 22.48
C GLN A 312 29.59 5.11 21.73
N TYR A 313 28.62 4.31 21.27
CA TYR A 313 27.38 4.76 20.60
C TYR A 313 26.16 4.17 21.35
N PRO A 314 25.78 4.72 22.51
CA PRO A 314 24.68 4.18 23.31
C PRO A 314 23.30 4.28 22.63
N SER A 315 23.14 5.17 21.65
CA SER A 315 21.95 5.28 20.79
C SER A 315 22.30 5.22 19.30
N LEU A 316 21.36 4.76 18.49
CA LEU A 316 21.43 4.86 17.03
C LEU A 316 21.51 6.33 16.56
N LEU A 317 21.00 7.27 17.36
CA LEU A 317 21.15 8.70 17.07
C LEU A 317 22.57 9.23 17.29
N ASP A 318 23.46 8.48 17.95
CA ASP A 318 24.88 8.82 18.10
C ASP A 318 25.72 8.41 16.88
N VAL A 319 25.15 7.58 15.99
CA VAL A 319 25.83 7.14 14.77
C VAL A 319 25.90 8.30 13.76
N PRO A 320 27.10 8.69 13.28
CA PRO A 320 27.25 9.76 12.31
C PRO A 320 26.37 9.56 11.06
N GLY A 321 25.66 10.62 10.67
CA GLY A 321 24.80 10.64 9.49
C GLY A 321 23.35 10.15 9.73
N ILE A 322 23.11 9.23 10.66
CA ILE A 322 21.77 8.70 10.94
C ILE A 322 20.75 9.78 11.32
N PRO A 323 21.05 10.72 12.25
CA PRO A 323 20.15 11.82 12.53
C PRO A 323 19.76 12.58 11.25
N ALA A 324 20.75 13.05 10.50
CA ALA A 324 20.53 13.86 9.30
C ALA A 324 19.71 13.12 8.24
N ALA A 325 19.93 11.81 8.11
CA ALA A 325 19.18 10.93 7.26
C ALA A 325 17.70 10.83 7.68
N MET A 326 17.42 10.51 8.95
CA MET A 326 16.04 10.39 9.47
C MET A 326 15.26 11.70 9.41
N SER A 327 15.92 12.85 9.58
CA SER A 327 15.25 14.16 9.46
C SER A 327 14.70 14.45 8.07
N LYS A 328 15.15 13.74 7.02
CA LYS A 328 14.60 13.86 5.66
C LYS A 328 13.26 13.13 5.51
N ASN A 329 12.89 12.28 6.47
CA ASN A 329 11.70 11.42 6.45
C ASN A 329 10.74 11.76 7.59
N VAL A 330 10.58 13.06 7.89
CA VAL A 330 9.58 13.56 8.85
C VAL A 330 8.36 14.06 8.09
N MET A 331 7.20 13.47 8.38
CA MET A 331 5.93 13.86 7.76
C MET A 331 5.52 15.27 8.23
N GLY A 332 4.86 16.02 7.35
CA GLY A 332 4.48 17.42 7.53
C GLY A 332 5.58 18.41 7.15
N THR A 333 6.72 17.95 6.63
CA THR A 333 7.88 18.80 6.31
C THR A 333 8.16 18.94 4.80
N VAL A 334 7.54 18.11 3.95
CA VAL A 334 7.84 18.12 2.50
C VAL A 334 6.78 18.84 1.68
N GLY A 335 5.62 19.14 2.27
CA GLY A 335 4.58 19.92 1.63
C GLY A 335 3.36 20.12 2.52
N THR A 336 2.28 20.61 1.92
CA THR A 336 0.95 20.63 2.55
C THR A 336 -0.03 20.06 1.54
N PRO A 337 -0.77 19.00 1.89
CA PRO A 337 -1.77 18.42 0.99
C PRO A 337 -2.80 19.44 0.52
N ARG A 338 -3.39 19.18 -0.65
CA ARG A 338 -4.64 19.85 -1.07
C ARG A 338 -5.87 19.02 -0.76
N ALA A 339 -5.74 17.69 -0.82
CA ALA A 339 -6.80 16.76 -0.49
C ALA A 339 -6.96 16.68 1.03
N PRO A 340 -8.18 16.75 1.58
CA PRO A 340 -8.40 16.68 3.01
C PRO A 340 -8.00 15.31 3.57
N MET A 341 -7.52 15.28 4.81
CA MET A 341 -6.96 14.08 5.43
C MET A 341 -7.75 13.60 6.64
N MET A 342 -7.76 12.28 6.84
CA MET A 342 -8.08 11.67 8.12
C MET A 342 -6.85 10.90 8.61
N LEU A 343 -6.41 11.20 9.82
CA LEU A 343 -5.33 10.52 10.51
C LEU A 343 -5.89 9.62 11.62
N GLY A 344 -5.31 8.44 11.80
CA GLY A 344 -5.67 7.50 12.87
C GLY A 344 -4.48 7.17 13.76
N ALA A 345 -4.70 7.12 15.07
CA ALA A 345 -3.69 6.70 16.03
C ALA A 345 -4.30 5.74 17.06
N GLY A 346 -3.69 4.58 17.26
CA GLY A 346 -3.93 3.82 18.49
C GLY A 346 -3.29 4.52 19.69
N ASP A 347 -3.74 4.19 20.88
CA ASP A 347 -3.22 4.73 22.14
C ASP A 347 -3.39 3.69 23.25
N ALA A 348 -2.50 2.70 23.28
CA ALA A 348 -2.55 1.56 24.19
C ALA A 348 -2.01 1.89 25.58
N ASP A 349 -1.03 2.79 25.67
CA ASP A 349 -0.27 3.05 26.90
C ASP A 349 -0.25 4.53 27.33
N GLY A 350 -1.08 5.38 26.71
CA GLY A 350 -1.13 6.83 26.97
C GLY A 350 -0.05 7.63 26.24
N ARG A 351 0.84 6.97 25.48
CA ARG A 351 1.86 7.60 24.64
C ARG A 351 1.66 7.27 23.17
N GLY A 352 1.27 6.03 22.88
CA GLY A 352 1.24 5.47 21.55
C GLY A 352 0.55 4.12 21.48
N ASP A 353 0.62 3.51 20.31
CA ASP A 353 0.01 2.21 20.03
C ASP A 353 0.97 1.02 20.25
N GLY A 354 2.12 1.27 20.89
CA GLY A 354 3.23 0.33 21.06
C GLY A 354 4.27 0.37 19.94
N VAL A 355 4.03 1.15 18.87
CA VAL A 355 4.97 1.37 17.75
C VAL A 355 5.08 2.85 17.39
N MET A 356 3.93 3.49 17.18
CA MET A 356 3.75 4.85 16.73
C MET A 356 3.24 5.72 17.87
N LEU A 357 3.69 6.97 17.91
CA LEU A 357 3.36 7.91 18.98
C LEU A 357 2.07 8.67 18.65
N THR A 358 1.07 8.58 19.52
CA THR A 358 -0.22 9.27 19.37
C THR A 358 -0.02 10.79 19.31
N ALA A 359 0.87 11.32 20.15
CA ALA A 359 1.16 12.75 20.21
C ALA A 359 1.73 13.29 18.88
N ASP A 360 2.55 12.49 18.18
CA ASP A 360 3.09 12.89 16.89
C ASP A 360 2.00 12.94 15.81
N VAL A 361 1.07 11.98 15.80
CA VAL A 361 -0.07 11.97 14.86
C VAL A 361 -1.02 13.15 15.10
N VAL A 362 -1.33 13.45 16.37
CA VAL A 362 -2.14 14.62 16.74
C VAL A 362 -1.42 15.91 16.38
N GLY A 363 -0.11 16.00 16.63
CA GLY A 363 0.72 17.15 16.25
C GLY A 363 0.78 17.37 14.74
N LEU A 364 0.82 16.31 13.94
CA LEU A 364 0.74 16.38 12.48
C LEU A 364 -0.62 16.90 12.01
N ALA A 365 -1.72 16.38 12.56
CA ALA A 365 -3.07 16.88 12.26
C ALA A 365 -3.20 18.38 12.57
N HIS A 366 -2.73 18.80 13.75
CA HIS A 366 -2.70 20.20 14.14
C HIS A 366 -1.86 21.03 13.17
N THR A 367 -0.69 20.55 12.77
CA THR A 367 0.17 21.22 11.78
C THR A 367 -0.57 21.44 10.46
N TYR A 368 -1.25 20.42 9.93
CA TYR A 368 -2.06 20.57 8.72
C TYR A 368 -3.22 21.56 8.89
N CYS A 369 -3.88 21.52 10.04
CA CYS A 369 -4.94 22.45 10.38
C CYS A 369 -4.47 23.91 10.41
N THR A 370 -3.31 24.19 11.01
CA THR A 370 -2.74 25.55 11.02
C THR A 370 -2.37 26.06 9.62
N ARG A 371 -2.19 25.15 8.66
CA ARG A 371 -1.95 25.47 7.23
C ARG A 371 -3.24 25.52 6.41
N GLY A 372 -4.40 25.43 7.05
CA GLY A 372 -5.72 25.54 6.41
C GLY A 372 -6.22 24.25 5.75
N LEU A 373 -5.55 23.12 5.94
CA LEU A 373 -6.01 21.82 5.45
C LEU A 373 -7.06 21.23 6.41
N PRO A 374 -8.24 20.78 5.94
CA PRO A 374 -9.12 19.96 6.76
C PRO A 374 -8.44 18.63 7.09
N ALA A 375 -8.04 18.46 8.34
CA ALA A 375 -7.40 17.26 8.85
C ALA A 375 -8.17 16.75 10.09
N ALA A 376 -8.85 15.62 9.95
CA ALA A 376 -9.47 14.92 11.06
C ALA A 376 -8.44 14.00 11.73
N VAL A 377 -8.48 13.87 13.05
CA VAL A 377 -7.69 12.88 13.78
C VAL A 377 -8.59 12.03 14.67
N HIS A 378 -8.48 10.71 14.55
CA HIS A 378 -9.19 9.74 15.37
C HIS A 378 -8.18 9.02 16.25
N VAL A 379 -8.35 9.13 17.57
CA VAL A 379 -7.53 8.42 18.56
C VAL A 379 -8.33 7.25 19.12
N TYR A 380 -7.79 6.04 18.98
CA TYR A 380 -8.41 4.81 19.45
C TYR A 380 -7.80 4.41 20.81
N HIS A 381 -8.33 5.00 21.87
CA HIS A 381 -7.84 4.79 23.23
C HIS A 381 -7.97 3.34 23.69
N GLY A 382 -6.94 2.86 24.37
CA GLY A 382 -6.82 1.50 24.88
C GLY A 382 -6.45 0.45 23.81
N LEU A 383 -6.23 0.84 22.55
CA LEU A 383 -5.95 -0.11 21.47
C LEU A 383 -4.47 -0.07 21.07
N THR A 384 -3.89 -1.27 20.95
CA THR A 384 -2.56 -1.47 20.34
C THR A 384 -2.58 -1.19 18.84
N HIS A 385 -1.39 -1.14 18.24
CA HIS A 385 -1.20 -0.88 16.82
C HIS A 385 -2.01 -1.82 15.92
N ALA A 386 -2.11 -3.11 16.28
CA ALA A 386 -2.88 -4.10 15.52
C ALA A 386 -4.39 -4.00 15.80
N GLU A 387 -4.80 -3.69 17.03
CA GLU A 387 -6.21 -3.59 17.40
C GLU A 387 -6.86 -2.33 16.79
N ALA A 388 -6.13 -1.21 16.75
CA ALA A 388 -6.60 0.05 16.20
C ALA A 388 -6.87 0.00 14.68
N LEU A 389 -6.23 -0.93 13.95
CA LEU A 389 -6.46 -1.14 12.51
C LEU A 389 -7.93 -1.43 12.19
N VAL A 390 -8.62 -2.18 13.05
CA VAL A 390 -10.00 -2.64 12.79
C VAL A 390 -11.00 -1.48 12.80
N PRO A 391 -11.18 -0.70 13.89
CA PRO A 391 -12.07 0.44 13.87
C PRO A 391 -11.61 1.52 12.88
N TRP A 392 -10.29 1.73 12.75
CA TRP A 392 -9.75 2.69 11.78
C TRP A 392 -10.14 2.36 10.34
N THR A 393 -10.12 1.08 9.95
CA THR A 393 -10.51 0.67 8.60
C THR A 393 -11.94 1.10 8.27
N GLY A 394 -12.86 0.93 9.23
CA GLY A 394 -14.26 1.35 9.08
C GLY A 394 -14.38 2.87 8.88
N ASP A 395 -13.71 3.65 9.74
CA ASP A 395 -13.72 5.11 9.67
C ASP A 395 -13.06 5.64 8.40
N ALA A 396 -11.94 5.05 7.99
CA ALA A 396 -11.19 5.42 6.79
C ALA A 396 -12.03 5.19 5.52
N LEU A 397 -12.68 4.04 5.40
CA LEU A 397 -13.58 3.76 4.28
C LEU A 397 -14.79 4.68 4.27
N ALA A 398 -15.41 4.95 5.43
CA ALA A 398 -16.51 5.89 5.54
C ALA A 398 -16.09 7.31 5.12
N TYR A 399 -14.91 7.76 5.57
CA TYR A 399 -14.34 9.04 5.21
C TYR A 399 -14.10 9.16 3.69
N LEU A 400 -13.48 8.16 3.06
CA LEU A 400 -13.26 8.17 1.61
C LEU A 400 -14.57 8.11 0.83
N ASN A 401 -15.55 7.32 1.28
CA ASN A 401 -16.89 7.27 0.66
C ASN A 401 -17.56 8.65 0.66
N ASP A 402 -17.46 9.39 1.76
CA ASP A 402 -17.98 10.76 1.85
C ASP A 402 -17.28 11.70 0.87
N ARG A 403 -15.95 11.58 0.72
CA ARG A 403 -15.18 12.36 -0.25
C ARG A 403 -15.55 12.02 -1.70
N PHE A 404 -15.72 10.74 -2.03
CA PHE A 404 -16.22 10.32 -3.35
C PHE A 404 -17.65 10.80 -3.62
N ALA A 405 -18.47 10.96 -2.58
CA ALA A 405 -19.82 11.51 -2.68
C ALA A 405 -19.87 13.05 -2.71
N GLY A 406 -18.72 13.73 -2.66
CA GLY A 406 -18.65 15.20 -2.64
C GLY A 406 -19.18 15.82 -1.34
N ARG A 407 -19.26 15.05 -0.25
CA ARG A 407 -19.72 15.57 1.04
C ARG A 407 -18.67 16.51 1.63
N PRO A 408 -19.11 17.63 2.23
CA PRO A 408 -18.20 18.60 2.81
C PRO A 408 -17.35 17.96 3.91
N THR A 409 -16.12 18.43 4.05
CA THR A 409 -15.32 18.16 5.24
C THR A 409 -15.67 19.16 6.32
N HIS A 410 -15.70 18.70 7.56
CA HIS A 410 -15.68 19.64 8.68
C HIS A 410 -14.30 20.31 8.73
N ARG A 411 -14.27 21.57 9.14
CA ARG A 411 -12.99 22.24 9.41
C ARG A 411 -12.32 21.57 10.60
N CYS A 412 -11.02 21.78 10.71
CA CYS A 412 -10.33 21.73 12.00
C CYS A 412 -11.11 22.54 13.05
#